data_AF-A0A961SGJ1-F1
#
_entry.id   AF-A0A961SGJ1-F1
#
_cell.length_a   1.000
_cell.length_b   1.000
_cell.length_c   1.000
_cell.angle_alpha   90.00
_cell.angle_beta   90.00
_cell.angle_gamma   90.00
#
_symmetry.space_group_name_H-M   'P 1'
#
loop_
_entity.id
_entity.type
_entity.pdbx_description
1 polymer ?
#
loop_
_entity_poly.entity_id
_entity_poly.type
_entity_poly.pdbx_seq_one_letter_code
_entity_poly.pdbx_strand_id
1 'polypeptide(L)'
;VIVMAAGQLAGGLAWLAISGEDAPELVATAPVGPDAVIRAKMEAVLGGTFIVVIPLILPIAFLDMRAGAVALFAVCAATMSSTAIQFWFRSQAKRSSFRRRHTSSRIATFAEAFSSILWSGMAALWIAGGVLLAVPFALIIGALLLLVRKLSPKGVN
;
A
#
# COMPACT_ATOMS: atom_id res chain seq x y z
N VAL A 1 15.98 -0.95 -1.17
CA VAL A 1 15.41 -2.27 -0.76
C VAL A 1 14.36 -2.12 0.33
N ILE A 2 14.66 -1.53 1.49
CA ILE A 2 13.70 -1.38 2.61
C ILE A 2 12.38 -0.73 2.17
N VAL A 3 12.45 0.37 1.40
CA VAL A 3 11.26 1.06 0.85
C VAL A 3 10.37 0.13 0.01
N MET A 4 10.99 -0.61 -0.91
CA MET A 4 10.28 -1.56 -1.77
C MET A 4 9.65 -2.68 -0.94
N ALA A 5 10.41 -3.26 0.01
CA ALA A 5 9.94 -4.32 0.89
C ALA A 5 8.76 -3.87 1.77
N ALA A 6 8.80 -2.63 2.29
CA ALA A 6 7.70 -2.05 3.04
C ALA A 6 6.43 -1.91 2.20
N GLY A 7 6.56 -1.48 0.94
CA GLY A 7 5.45 -1.41 0.00
C GLY A 7 4.83 -2.78 -0.29
N GLN A 8 5.64 -3.80 -0.50
CA GLN A 8 5.18 -5.18 -0.74
C GLN A 8 4.54 -5.82 0.50
N LEU A 9 5.14 -5.58 1.68
CA LEU A 9 4.58 -6.02 2.95
C LEU A 9 3.20 -5.39 3.18
N ALA A 10 3.08 -4.08 2.98
CA ALA A 10 1.82 -3.35 3.13
C ALA A 10 0.75 -3.83 2.15
N GLY A 11 1.12 -4.12 0.90
CA GLY A 11 0.20 -4.66 -0.10
C GLY A 11 -0.28 -6.06 0.25
N GLY A 12 0.63 -6.95 0.66
CA GLY A 12 0.28 -8.29 1.14
C GLY A 12 -0.64 -8.26 2.37
N LEU A 13 -0.33 -7.42 3.36
CA LEU A 13 -1.17 -7.23 4.55
C LEU A 13 -2.54 -6.63 4.19
N ALA A 14 -2.59 -5.67 3.27
CA ALA A 14 -3.86 -5.11 2.80
C ALA A 14 -4.69 -6.16 2.06
N TRP A 15 -4.07 -6.98 1.23
CA TRP A 15 -4.73 -8.09 0.57
C TRP A 15 -5.30 -9.10 1.58
N LEU A 16 -4.55 -9.44 2.64
CA LEU A 16 -5.03 -10.29 3.73
C LEU A 16 -6.19 -9.64 4.50
N ALA A 17 -6.09 -8.35 4.83
CA ALA A 17 -7.12 -7.62 5.54
C ALA A 17 -8.44 -7.52 4.73
N ILE A 18 -8.35 -7.51 3.40
CA ILE A 18 -9.51 -7.50 2.50
C ILE A 18 -10.05 -8.91 2.25
N SER A 19 -9.17 -9.89 1.99
CA SER A 19 -9.56 -11.23 1.53
C SER A 19 -9.85 -12.21 2.67
N GLY A 20 -9.34 -11.94 3.87
CA GLY A 20 -9.54 -12.77 5.07
C GLY A 20 -10.86 -12.50 5.81
N GLU A 21 -11.74 -11.68 5.23
CA GLU A 21 -13.08 -11.45 5.79
C GLU A 21 -13.98 -12.62 5.42
N ASP A 22 -14.06 -13.63 6.29
CA ASP A 22 -14.80 -14.87 6.02
C ASP A 22 -16.33 -14.65 5.94
N ALA A 23 -16.84 -13.61 6.62
CA ALA A 23 -18.26 -13.28 6.70
C ALA A 23 -18.51 -11.76 6.58
N PRO A 24 -18.37 -11.17 5.39
CA PRO A 24 -18.54 -9.73 5.19
C PRO A 24 -19.96 -9.24 5.50
N GLU A 25 -20.95 -10.10 5.37
CA GLU A 25 -22.34 -9.84 5.78
C GLU A 25 -22.50 -9.62 7.29
N LEU A 26 -21.66 -10.23 8.13
CA LEU A 26 -21.69 -10.01 9.58
C LEU A 26 -21.05 -8.66 9.93
N VAL A 27 -19.98 -8.29 9.24
CA VAL A 27 -19.35 -6.98 9.39
C VAL A 27 -20.30 -5.87 8.90
N ALA A 28 -21.07 -6.12 7.86
CA ALA A 28 -22.06 -5.18 7.33
C ALA A 28 -23.28 -4.96 8.25
N THR A 29 -23.60 -5.92 9.12
CA THR A 29 -24.70 -5.81 10.11
C THR A 29 -24.24 -5.37 11.49
N ALA A 30 -22.93 -5.23 11.71
CA ALA A 30 -22.38 -4.76 12.96
C ALA A 30 -22.79 -3.30 13.24
N PRO A 31 -22.97 -2.90 14.52
CA PRO A 31 -23.34 -1.53 14.91
C PRO A 31 -22.13 -0.58 14.84
N VAL A 32 -21.38 -0.62 13.74
CA VAL A 32 -20.21 0.24 13.47
C VAL A 32 -20.32 0.83 12.07
N GLY A 33 -19.85 2.06 11.90
CA GLY A 33 -19.86 2.72 10.59
C GLY A 33 -18.97 1.99 9.58
N PRO A 34 -19.36 1.89 8.29
CA PRO A 34 -18.52 1.30 7.24
C PRO A 34 -17.12 1.93 7.14
N ASP A 35 -17.02 3.24 7.40
CA ASP A 35 -15.74 3.95 7.41
C ASP A 35 -14.84 3.54 8.57
N ALA A 36 -15.42 3.20 9.73
CA ALA A 36 -14.67 2.73 10.88
C ALA A 36 -14.03 1.36 10.60
N VAL A 37 -14.75 0.47 9.91
CA VAL A 37 -14.22 -0.83 9.47
C VAL A 37 -13.04 -0.65 8.51
N ILE A 38 -13.18 0.25 7.54
CA ILE A 38 -12.12 0.54 6.56
C ILE A 38 -10.89 1.13 7.27
N ARG A 39 -11.10 2.10 8.17
CA ARG A 39 -10.03 2.71 8.97
C ARG A 39 -9.30 1.68 9.83
N ALA A 40 -10.03 0.81 10.53
CA ALA A 40 -9.44 -0.23 11.36
C ALA A 40 -8.55 -1.19 10.52
N LYS A 41 -9.00 -1.56 9.31
CA LYS A 41 -8.17 -2.36 8.40
C LYS A 41 -6.92 -1.60 7.94
N MET A 42 -7.05 -0.32 7.60
CA MET A 42 -5.90 0.52 7.23
C MET A 42 -4.91 0.65 8.40
N GLU A 43 -5.39 0.92 9.60
CA GLU A 43 -4.58 1.02 10.82
C GLU A 43 -3.84 -0.29 11.10
N ALA A 44 -4.50 -1.44 10.97
CA ALA A 44 -3.87 -2.75 11.13
C ALA A 44 -2.74 -2.99 10.11
N VAL A 45 -2.96 -2.64 8.84
CA VAL A 45 -1.96 -2.77 7.76
C VAL A 45 -0.77 -1.85 7.99
N LEU A 46 -1.03 -0.58 8.30
CA LEU A 46 0.01 0.41 8.57
C LEU A 46 0.79 0.02 9.82
N GLY A 47 0.11 -0.28 10.92
CA GLY A 47 0.72 -0.72 12.18
C GLY A 47 1.59 -1.96 12.00
N GLY A 48 1.06 -3.01 11.35
CA GLY A 48 1.81 -4.23 11.07
C GLY A 48 3.05 -3.98 10.22
N THR A 49 2.96 -3.09 9.21
CA THR A 49 4.11 -2.72 8.39
C THR A 49 5.15 -1.94 9.19
N PHE A 50 4.73 -0.91 9.94
CA PHE A 50 5.65 -0.04 10.67
C PHE A 50 6.33 -0.74 11.85
N ILE A 51 5.67 -1.70 12.51
CA ILE A 51 6.30 -2.54 13.54
C ILE A 51 7.55 -3.24 12.99
N VAL A 52 7.49 -3.72 11.74
CA VAL A 52 8.63 -4.40 11.10
C VAL A 52 9.67 -3.41 10.56
N VAL A 53 9.22 -2.29 9.98
CA VAL A 53 10.12 -1.41 9.22
C VAL A 53 10.82 -0.37 10.10
N ILE A 54 10.19 0.15 11.15
CA ILE A 54 10.80 1.13 12.08
C ILE A 54 12.16 0.66 12.63
N PRO A 55 12.31 -0.56 13.18
CA PRO A 55 13.61 -0.99 13.71
C PRO A 55 14.72 -1.07 12.64
N LEU A 56 14.36 -1.15 11.35
CA LEU A 56 15.32 -1.12 10.25
C LEU A 56 15.72 0.30 9.84
N ILE A 57 14.82 1.28 9.98
CA ILE A 57 15.10 2.68 9.66
C ILE A 57 15.85 3.38 10.79
N LEU A 58 15.56 3.04 12.06
CA LEU A 58 16.14 3.71 13.22
C LEU A 58 17.68 3.79 13.17
N PRO A 59 18.43 2.69 12.95
CA PRO A 59 19.89 2.77 12.85
C PRO A 59 20.38 3.68 11.72
N ILE A 60 19.67 3.71 10.59
CA ILE A 60 20.01 4.58 9.46
C ILE A 60 19.84 6.04 9.87
N ALA A 61 18.73 6.39 10.54
CA ALA A 61 18.48 7.74 11.01
C ALA A 61 19.48 8.20 12.08
N PHE A 62 20.00 7.27 12.91
CA PHE A 62 21.06 7.57 13.87
C PHE A 62 22.40 7.86 13.22
N LEU A 63 22.73 7.18 12.12
CA LEU A 63 24.00 7.38 11.39
C LEU A 63 23.93 8.57 10.43
N ASP A 64 22.81 8.74 9.74
CA ASP A 64 22.54 9.83 8.81
C ASP A 64 21.06 10.21 8.90
N MET A 65 20.80 11.32 9.61
CA MET A 65 19.45 11.85 9.80
C MET A 65 18.74 12.15 8.48
N ARG A 66 19.47 12.63 7.46
CA ARG A 66 18.89 12.95 6.16
C ARG A 66 18.47 11.68 5.43
N ALA A 67 19.35 10.68 5.40
CA ALA A 67 19.03 9.39 4.79
C ALA A 67 17.86 8.71 5.50
N GLY A 68 17.84 8.75 6.84
CA GLY A 68 16.74 8.24 7.66
C GLY A 68 15.41 8.94 7.38
N ALA A 69 15.39 10.27 7.30
CA ALA A 69 14.19 11.05 7.01
C ALA A 69 13.62 10.76 5.61
N VAL A 70 14.49 10.69 4.59
CA VAL A 70 14.07 10.34 3.22
C VAL A 70 13.57 8.91 3.14
N ALA A 71 14.23 7.97 3.81
CA ALA A 71 13.80 6.57 3.86
C ALA A 71 12.44 6.43 4.55
N LEU A 72 12.22 7.11 5.68
CA LEU A 72 10.95 7.11 6.39
C LEU A 72 9.83 7.68 5.52
N PHE A 73 10.05 8.83 4.89
CA PHE A 73 9.08 9.43 3.97
C PHE A 73 8.71 8.46 2.84
N ALA A 74 9.72 7.87 2.18
CA ALA A 74 9.49 6.97 1.07
C ALA A 74 8.80 5.67 1.51
N VAL A 75 9.10 5.15 2.69
CA VAL A 75 8.38 4.01 3.30
C VAL A 75 6.92 4.37 3.53
N CYS A 76 6.64 5.50 4.18
CA CYS A 76 5.26 5.95 4.41
C CYS A 76 4.49 6.05 3.09
N ALA A 77 5.10 6.69 2.08
CA ALA A 77 4.48 6.89 0.78
C ALA A 77 4.27 5.56 0.02
N ALA A 78 5.25 4.64 0.05
CA ALA A 78 5.14 3.33 -0.56
C ALA A 78 4.06 2.48 0.10
N THR A 79 4.05 2.41 1.44
CA THR A 79 3.04 1.71 2.22
C THR A 79 1.64 2.25 1.93
N MET A 80 1.44 3.57 2.01
CA MET A 80 0.14 4.19 1.71
C MET A 80 -0.31 3.95 0.26
N SER A 81 0.60 4.02 -0.70
CA SER A 81 0.33 3.76 -2.12
C SER A 81 -0.13 2.31 -2.33
N SER A 82 0.62 1.34 -1.79
CA SER A 82 0.29 -0.08 -1.90
C SER A 82 -1.04 -0.42 -1.23
N THR A 83 -1.28 0.10 -0.02
CA THR A 83 -2.56 -0.06 0.66
C THR A 83 -3.70 0.55 -0.16
N ALA A 84 -3.54 1.77 -0.68
CA ALA A 84 -4.57 2.41 -1.51
C ALA A 84 -4.91 1.59 -2.77
N ILE A 85 -3.88 1.09 -3.47
CA ILE A 85 -4.06 0.23 -4.66
C ILE A 85 -4.89 -1.01 -4.30
N GLN A 86 -4.55 -1.71 -3.22
CA GLN A 86 -5.29 -2.91 -2.81
C GLN A 86 -6.74 -2.60 -2.44
N PHE A 87 -6.98 -1.49 -1.74
CA PHE A 87 -8.34 -1.08 -1.39
C PHE A 87 -9.16 -0.63 -2.60
N TRP A 88 -8.56 -0.02 -3.63
CA TRP A 88 -9.27 0.34 -4.86
C TRP A 88 -9.72 -0.88 -5.65
N PHE A 89 -8.97 -1.97 -5.59
CA PHE A 89 -9.30 -3.24 -6.25
C PHE A 89 -10.03 -4.23 -5.34
N ARG A 90 -10.54 -3.78 -4.19
CA ARG A 90 -11.36 -4.62 -3.31
C ARG A 90 -12.62 -5.07 -4.08
N SER A 91 -12.63 -6.32 -4.51
CA SER A 91 -13.80 -6.92 -5.14
C SER A 91 -14.67 -7.50 -4.05
N GLN A 92 -15.88 -6.95 -3.84
CA GLN A 92 -16.89 -7.58 -3.02
C GLN A 92 -17.34 -8.88 -3.72
N ALA A 93 -16.92 -10.03 -3.18
CA ALA A 93 -17.23 -11.32 -3.78
C ALA A 93 -18.73 -11.66 -3.57
N LYS A 94 -19.47 -11.85 -4.67
CA LYS A 94 -20.86 -12.33 -4.62
C LYS A 94 -20.95 -13.67 -3.87
N ARG A 95 -22.01 -13.86 -3.07
CA ARG A 95 -22.25 -15.09 -2.25
C ARG A 95 -22.13 -16.39 -3.06
N SER A 96 -22.45 -16.35 -4.36
CA SER A 96 -22.34 -17.48 -5.30
C SER A 96 -20.92 -17.87 -5.68
N SER A 97 -19.91 -17.04 -5.38
CA SER A 97 -18.52 -17.23 -5.81
C SER A 97 -17.59 -17.68 -4.67
N PHE A 98 -18.09 -18.49 -3.72
CA PHE A 98 -17.34 -19.01 -2.57
C PHE A 98 -15.96 -19.58 -2.96
N ARG A 99 -15.90 -20.33 -4.08
CA ARG A 99 -14.66 -20.97 -4.58
C ARG A 99 -13.67 -20.03 -5.27
N ARG A 100 -14.04 -18.77 -5.57
CA ARG A 100 -13.19 -17.78 -6.30
C ARG A 100 -12.87 -16.53 -5.47
N ARG A 101 -13.15 -16.53 -4.15
CA ARG A 101 -13.01 -15.35 -3.26
C ARG A 101 -11.58 -14.82 -3.13
N HIS A 102 -10.55 -15.66 -3.31
CA HIS A 102 -9.16 -15.31 -3.02
C HIS A 102 -8.29 -14.99 -4.26
N THR A 103 -8.90 -14.72 -5.43
CA THR A 103 -8.09 -14.36 -6.60
C THR A 103 -7.78 -12.86 -6.59
N SER A 104 -6.53 -12.51 -6.29
CA SER A 104 -6.06 -11.12 -6.34
C SER A 104 -6.12 -10.54 -7.76
N SER A 105 -6.39 -9.25 -7.86
CA SER A 105 -6.34 -8.53 -9.14
C SER A 105 -4.90 -8.49 -9.65
N ARG A 106 -4.66 -9.06 -10.84
CA ARG A 106 -3.33 -8.99 -11.49
C ARG A 106 -2.89 -7.54 -11.70
N ILE A 107 -3.81 -6.65 -12.05
CA ILE A 107 -3.53 -5.22 -12.24
C ILE A 107 -3.07 -4.59 -10.91
N ALA A 108 -3.73 -4.92 -9.79
CA ALA A 108 -3.34 -4.42 -8.48
C ALA A 108 -1.94 -4.91 -8.10
N THR A 109 -1.65 -6.20 -8.29
CA THR A 109 -0.33 -6.78 -8.00
C THR A 109 0.79 -6.09 -8.79
N PHE A 110 0.61 -5.89 -10.10
CA PHE A 110 1.62 -5.21 -10.91
C PHE A 110 1.75 -3.73 -10.54
N ALA A 111 0.63 -3.02 -10.36
CA ALA A 111 0.64 -1.61 -9.97
C ALA A 111 1.36 -1.39 -8.63
N GLU A 112 1.10 -2.26 -7.66
CA GLU A 112 1.74 -2.24 -6.36
C GLU A 112 3.26 -2.47 -6.46
N ALA A 113 3.68 -3.47 -7.24
CA ALA A 113 5.09 -3.77 -7.48
C ALA A 113 5.82 -2.57 -8.11
N PHE A 114 5.26 -2.01 -9.20
CA PHE A 114 5.84 -0.84 -9.85
C PHE A 114 5.88 0.38 -8.94
N SER A 115 4.80 0.67 -8.21
CA SER A 115 4.75 1.76 -7.23
C SER A 115 5.85 1.62 -6.17
N SER A 116 6.01 0.42 -5.60
CA SER A 116 7.01 0.13 -4.55
C SER A 116 8.44 0.29 -5.06
N ILE A 117 8.72 -0.16 -6.29
CA ILE A 117 10.03 -0.02 -6.93
C ILE A 117 10.33 1.45 -7.21
N LEU A 118 9.37 2.20 -7.75
CA LEU A 118 9.55 3.62 -8.08
C LEU A 118 9.82 4.47 -6.83
N TRP A 119 9.08 4.24 -5.72
CA TRP A 119 9.37 4.91 -4.44
C TRP A 119 10.77 4.58 -3.93
N SER A 120 11.21 3.32 -4.07
CA SER A 120 12.57 2.93 -3.68
C SER A 120 13.65 3.58 -4.55
N GLY A 121 13.42 3.70 -5.86
CA GLY A 121 14.33 4.39 -6.78
C GLY A 121 14.42 5.88 -6.49
N MET A 122 13.27 6.52 -6.24
CA MET A 122 13.18 7.93 -5.85
C MET A 122 13.99 8.21 -4.57
N ALA A 123 13.81 7.38 -3.53
CA ALA A 123 14.53 7.52 -2.27
C ALA A 123 16.04 7.39 -2.47
N ALA A 124 16.49 6.41 -3.25
CA ALA A 124 17.92 6.20 -3.53
C ALA A 124 18.55 7.42 -4.23
N LEU A 125 17.89 7.97 -5.25
CA LEU A 125 18.38 9.16 -5.97
C LEU A 125 18.40 10.40 -5.08
N TRP A 126 17.40 10.58 -4.22
CA TRP A 126 17.34 11.70 -3.30
C TRP A 126 18.45 11.62 -2.25
N ILE A 127 18.70 10.44 -1.68
CA ILE A 127 19.79 10.21 -0.73
C ILE A 127 21.15 10.47 -1.41
N ALA A 128 21.33 10.04 -2.66
CA ALA A 128 22.54 10.28 -3.46
C ALA A 128 22.77 11.77 -3.84
N GLY A 129 21.88 12.69 -3.45
CA GLY A 129 22.01 14.12 -3.73
C GLY A 129 21.31 14.60 -5.01
N GLY A 130 20.77 13.69 -5.83
CA GLY A 130 20.08 14.00 -7.08
C GLY A 130 18.60 14.32 -6.90
N VAL A 131 18.26 15.36 -6.12
CA VAL A 131 16.84 15.72 -5.84
C VAL A 131 16.06 15.99 -7.14
N LEU A 132 16.69 16.67 -8.10
CA LEU A 132 16.10 16.92 -9.43
C LEU A 132 15.81 15.62 -10.20
N LEU A 133 16.63 14.58 -10.01
CA LEU A 133 16.42 13.26 -10.62
C LEU A 133 15.32 12.46 -9.91
N ALA A 134 14.94 12.82 -8.68
CA ALA A 134 13.83 12.22 -7.95
C ALA A 134 12.46 12.75 -8.43
N VAL A 135 12.40 13.98 -8.98
CA VAL A 135 11.18 14.60 -9.52
C VAL A 135 10.47 13.73 -10.57
N PRO A 136 11.13 13.22 -11.63
CA PRO A 136 10.44 12.39 -12.62
C PRO A 136 9.84 11.12 -12.01
N PHE A 137 10.47 10.52 -11.00
CA PHE A 137 9.89 9.36 -10.30
C PHE A 137 8.59 9.72 -9.60
N ALA A 138 8.55 10.85 -8.88
CA ALA A 138 7.33 11.33 -8.23
C ALA A 138 6.19 11.56 -9.24
N LEU A 139 6.51 12.12 -10.42
CA LEU A 139 5.54 12.31 -11.50
C LEU A 139 5.03 10.99 -12.06
N ILE A 140 5.92 10.02 -12.31
CA ILE A 140 5.56 8.69 -12.82
C ILE A 140 4.68 7.94 -11.80
N ILE A 141 5.01 8.02 -10.51
CA ILE A 141 4.19 7.43 -9.44
C ILE A 141 2.81 8.07 -9.40
N GLY A 142 2.74 9.40 -9.46
CA GLY A 142 1.46 10.13 -9.51
C GLY A 142 0.61 9.70 -10.71
N ALA A 143 1.22 9.62 -11.91
CA ALA A 143 0.56 9.15 -13.12
C ALA A 143 0.08 7.68 -12.99
N LEU A 144 0.91 6.80 -12.44
CA LEU A 144 0.57 5.41 -12.16
C LEU A 144 -0.64 5.32 -11.22
N LEU A 145 -0.61 6.02 -10.09
CA LEU A 145 -1.71 6.00 -9.11
C LEU A 145 -3.01 6.54 -9.70
N LEU A 146 -2.95 7.61 -10.50
CA LEU A 146 -4.12 8.16 -11.18
C LEU A 146 -4.68 7.19 -12.22
N LEU A 147 -3.82 6.55 -13.01
CA LEU A 147 -4.22 5.54 -14.00
C LEU A 147 -4.86 4.33 -13.32
N VAL A 148 -4.21 3.81 -12.28
CA VAL A 148 -4.67 2.64 -11.52
C VAL A 148 -6.00 2.93 -10.83
N ARG A 149 -6.18 4.14 -10.28
CA ARG A 149 -7.47 4.58 -9.72
C ARG A 149 -8.56 4.65 -10.79
N LYS A 150 -8.25 5.10 -12.01
CA LYS A 150 -9.22 5.11 -13.13
C LYS A 150 -9.60 3.70 -13.59
N LEU A 151 -8.66 2.75 -13.56
CA LEU A 151 -8.88 1.35 -13.92
C LEU A 151 -9.57 0.55 -12.82
N SER A 152 -9.61 1.06 -11.59
CA SER A 152 -10.22 0.37 -10.46
C SER A 152 -11.73 0.16 -10.69
N PRO A 153 -12.26 -1.02 -10.29
CA PRO A 153 -13.68 -1.31 -10.46
C PRO A 153 -14.50 -0.34 -9.60
N LYS A 154 -15.41 0.40 -10.24
CA LYS A 154 -16.39 1.22 -9.53
C LYS A 154 -17.47 0.28 -9.00
N GLY A 155 -17.63 0.22 -7.68
CA GLY A 155 -18.72 -0.54 -7.07
C GLY A 155 -20.05 -0.11 -7.66
N VAL A 156 -20.85 -1.09 -8.10
CA VAL A 156 -22.27 -0.88 -8.36
C VAL A 156 -22.88 -0.59 -6.99
N ASN A 157 -23.36 0.64 -6.79
CA ASN A 157 -24.16 1.02 -5.62
C ASN A 157 -25.35 0.08 -5.46
#